data_AF-A0A969CRA0-F1
#
_entry.id   AF-A0A969CRA0-F1
#
_cell.length_a   1.000
_cell.length_b   1.000
_cell.length_c   1.000
_cell.angle_alpha   90.00
_cell.angle_beta   90.00
_cell.angle_gamma   90.00
#
_symmetry.space_group_name_H-M   'P 1'
#
loop_
_entity.id
_entity.type
_entity.pdbx_description
1 polymer ?
#
loop_
_entity_poly.entity_id
_entity_poly.type
_entity_poly.pdbx_seq_one_letter_code
_entity_poly.pdbx_strand_id
1 'polypeptide(L)' 'MVQAGILNVKGENNRYVFQGVHILFDGIRDRPWKASETRKNEMVFIGRNLNETQLKEEFCKCLV' A
#
# COMPACT_ATOMS: atom_id res chain seq x y z
N MET A 1 8.30 -11.13 -8.07
CA MET A 1 7.92 -9.76 -7.67
C MET A 1 7.11 -9.90 -6.40
N VAL A 2 7.53 -9.24 -5.33
CA VAL A 2 6.80 -9.23 -4.06
C VAL A 2 6.44 -7.79 -3.76
N GLN A 3 5.20 -7.56 -3.36
CA GLN A 3 4.73 -6.26 -2.92
C GLN A 3 4.00 -6.41 -1.58
N ALA A 4 4.20 -5.44 -0.70
CA ALA A 4 3.45 -5.35 0.51
C ALA A 4 3.24 -3.88 0.85
N GLY A 5 2.14 -3.55 1.52
CA GLY A 5 1.92 -2.18 1.92
C GLY A 5 0.72 -1.98 2.83
N ILE A 6 0.69 -0.80 3.42
CA ILE A 6 -0.42 -0.27 4.21
C ILE A 6 -1.00 0.93 3.47
N LEU A 7 -2.33 0.97 3.37
CA LEU A 7 -3.06 2.06 2.74
C LEU A 7 -4.01 2.71 3.74
N ASN A 8 -4.08 4.03 3.67
CA ASN A 8 -5.10 4.85 4.29
C ASN A 8 -6.21 5.11 3.27
N VAL A 9 -7.28 4.34 3.36
CA VAL A 9 -8.41 4.40 2.42
C VAL A 9 -9.43 5.43 2.90
N LYS A 10 -9.87 6.32 1.99
CA LYS A 10 -10.89 7.32 2.28
C LYS A 10 -12.19 6.65 2.73
N GLY A 11 -12.70 7.07 3.89
CA GLY A 11 -13.92 6.52 4.49
C GLY A 11 -13.70 5.27 5.35
N GLU A 12 -12.47 4.75 5.46
CA GLU A 12 -12.15 3.60 6.31
C GLU A 12 -11.34 4.06 7.54
N ASN A 13 -11.73 3.56 8.72
CA ASN A 13 -10.99 3.82 9.97
C ASN A 13 -9.94 2.76 10.27
N ASN A 14 -9.93 1.67 9.51
CA ASN A 14 -8.96 0.60 9.60
C ASN A 14 -7.81 0.81 8.61
N ARG A 15 -6.62 0.38 9.01
CA ARG A 15 -5.49 0.24 8.08
C ARG A 15 -5.79 -0.91 7.13
N TYR A 16 -5.61 -0.67 5.84
CA TYR A 16 -5.73 -1.71 4.83
C TYR A 16 -4.34 -2.26 4.53
N VAL A 17 -4.11 -3.55 4.76
CA VAL A 17 -2.83 -4.20 4.50
C VAL A 17 -2.99 -5.08 3.28
N PHE A 18 -2.10 -4.94 2.31
CA PHE A 18 -2.08 -5.80 1.14
C PHE A 18 -0.73 -6.48 1.00
N GLN A 19 -0.77 -7.67 0.41
CA GLN A 19 0.41 -8.44 0.04
C GLN A 19 0.18 -9.08 -1.32
N GLY A 20 1.19 -9.00 -2.18
CA GLY A 20 1.17 -9.65 -3.48
C GLY A 20 2.47 -10.40 -3.76
N VAL A 21 2.33 -11.59 -4.32
CA VAL A 21 3.44 -12.47 -4.71
C VAL A 21 3.21 -12.89 -6.16
N HIS A 22 4.05 -12.39 -7.06
CA HIS A 22 3.93 -12.54 -8.50
C HIS A 22 2.59 -12.03 -9.03
N ILE A 23 1.66 -12.93 -9.39
CA ILE A 23 0.33 -12.62 -9.92
C ILE A 23 -0.76 -12.64 -8.85
N LEU A 24 -0.43 -13.16 -7.66
CA LEU A 24 -1.36 -13.24 -6.55
C LEU A 24 -1.36 -11.90 -5.82
N PHE A 25 -2.55 -11.36 -5.58
CA PHE A 25 -2.76 -10.14 -4.82
C PHE A 25 -3.89 -10.39 -3.82
N ASP A 26 -3.60 -10.14 -2.56
CA ASP A 26 -4.58 -10.22 -1.48
C ASP A 26 -4.50 -8.97 -0.60
N GLY A 27 -5.62 -8.61 0.03
CA GLY A 27 -5.71 -7.44 0.88
C GLY A 27 -6.78 -7.58 1.94
N ILE A 28 -6.42 -7.25 3.17
CA ILE A 28 -7.28 -7.40 4.34
C ILE A 28 -7.35 -6.08 5.12
N ARG A 29 -8.51 -5.86 5.76
CA ARG A 29 -8.63 -4.86 6.83
C ARG A 29 -7.97 -5.45 8.07
N ASP A 30 -6.93 -4.79 8.55
CA ASP A 30 -6.14 -5.32 9.65
C ASP A 30 -6.65 -4.79 11.00
N ARG A 31 -6.22 -3.60 11.43
CA ARG A 31 -6.68 -2.99 12.69
C ARG A 31 -7.06 -1.52 12.50
N PRO A 32 -7.87 -0.94 13.39
CA PRO A 32 -8.14 0.49 13.41
C PRO A 32 -6.84 1.30 13.50
N TRP A 33 -6.78 2.44 12.82
CA TRP A 33 -5.73 3.41 13.06
C TRP A 33 -5.80 3.87 14.53
N LYS A 34 -4.67 3.84 15.24
CA LYS A 34 -4.62 4.37 16.60
C LYS A 34 -4.73 5.89 16.56
N ALA A 35 -5.31 6.50 17.60
CA ALA A 35 -5.44 7.96 17.71
C ALA A 35 -4.08 8.69 17.66
N SER A 36 -3.00 8.04 18.07
CA SER A 36 -1.63 8.55 18.04
C SER A 36 -0.83 8.15 16.79
N GLU A 37 -1.38 7.33 15.89
CA GLU A 37 -0.69 6.93 14.66
C GLU A 37 -1.06 7.89 13.52
N THR A 38 -0.04 8.43 12.84
CA THR A 38 -0.25 9.19 11.61
C THR A 38 -0.71 8.26 10.51
N ARG A 39 -1.91 8.50 9.96
CA ARG A 39 -2.41 7.76 8.81
C ARG A 39 -1.51 8.05 7.60
N LYS A 40 -0.86 7.02 7.07
CA LYS A 40 0.08 7.12 5.96
C LYS A 40 -0.10 5.95 4.99
N ASN A 41 0.27 6.17 3.74
CA ASN A 41 0.38 5.13 2.74
C ASN A 41 1.84 4.71 2.62
N GLU A 42 2.14 3.43 2.83
CA GLU A 42 3.48 2.90 2.64
C GLU A 42 3.42 1.61 1.85
N MET A 43 4.30 1.46 0.87
CA MET A 43 4.37 0.27 0.03
C MET A 43 5.83 -0.07 -0.24
N VAL A 44 6.13 -1.36 -0.29
CA VAL A 44 7.42 -1.90 -0.67
C VAL A 44 7.24 -2.77 -1.91
N PHE A 45 8.10 -2.57 -2.90
CA PHE A 45 8.18 -3.40 -4.10
C PHE A 45 9.55 -4.06 -4.14
N ILE A 46 9.58 -5.38 -4.29
CA ILE A 46 10.79 -6.18 -4.35
C ILE A 46 10.76 -6.96 -5.67
N GLY A 47 11.66 -6.62 -6.58
CA GLY A 47 11.70 -7.16 -7.94
C GLY A 47 12.96 -6.75 -8.69
N ARG A 48 13.15 -7.31 -9.88
CA ARG A 48 14.24 -6.93 -10.79
C ARG A 48 13.69 -5.98 -11.85
N ASN A 49 14.51 -5.05 -12.35
CA ASN A 49 14.15 -4.07 -13.38
C ASN A 49 12.93 -3.20 -13.01
N LEU A 50 12.81 -2.82 -11.73
CA LEU A 50 11.75 -1.91 -11.29
C LEU A 50 12.08 -0.47 -11.70
N ASN A 51 11.08 0.24 -12.23
CA ASN A 51 11.17 1.67 -12.49
C ASN A 51 10.59 2.44 -11.30
N GLU A 52 11.47 2.86 -10.38
CA GLU A 52 11.07 3.57 -9.16
C GLU A 52 10.27 4.84 -9.45
N THR A 53 10.72 5.65 -10.40
CA THR A 53 10.07 6.92 -10.77
C THR A 53 8.64 6.68 -11.24
N GLN A 54 8.46 5.73 -12.16
CA GLN A 54 7.14 5.38 -12.67
C GLN A 54 6.23 4.84 -11.56
N LEU A 55 6.73 3.94 -10.71
CA LEU A 55 5.96 3.37 -9.60
C LEU A 55 5.48 4.46 -8.63
N LYS A 56 6.35 5.42 -8.34
CA LYS A 56 6.03 6.54 -7.46
C LYS A 56 5.01 7.49 -8.09
N GLU A 57 5.19 7.84 -9.37
CA GLU A 57 4.27 8.73 -10.09
C GLU A 57 2.87 8.12 -10.23
N GLU A 58 2.78 6.88 -10.70
CA GLU A 58 1.49 6.19 -10.85
C GLU A 58 0.80 6.00 -9.50
N PHE A 59 1.55 5.74 -8.42
CA PHE A 59 0.97 5.69 -7.10
C PHE A 59 0.45 7.05 -6.61
N CYS A 60 1.23 8.11 -6.79
CA CYS A 60 0.82 9.46 -6.40
C CYS A 60 -0.44 9.94 -7.15
N LYS A 61 -0.66 9.48 -8.39
CA LYS A 61 -1.89 9.76 -9.16
C LYS A 61 -3.15 9.15 -8.54
N CYS A 62 -3.02 8.09 -7.75
CA CYS A 62 -4.14 7.44 -7.08
C CYS A 62 -4.50 8.09 -5.73
N LEU A 63 -3.76 9.09 -5.28
CA LEU A 63 -4.07 9.84 -4.05
C LEU A 63 -5.23 10.80 -4.31
N VAL A 64 -6.21 10.81 -3.40
CA VAL A 64 -7.47 11.58 -3.48
C VAL A 64 -7.77 12.37 -2.21
#